data_AF-A0A9P5SA00-F1
#
_entry.id   AF-A0A9P5SA00-F1
#
_cell.length_a   1.000
_cell.length_b   1.000
_cell.length_c   1.000
_cell.angle_alpha   90.00
_cell.angle_beta   90.00
_cell.angle_gamma   90.00
#
_symmetry.space_group_name_H-M   'P 1'
#
loop_
_entity.id
_entity.type
_entity.pdbx_description
1 polymer ?
#
loop_
_entity_poly.entity_id
_entity_poly.type
_entity_poly.pdbx_seq_one_letter_code
_entity_poly.pdbx_strand_id
1 'polypeptide(L)'
;MLGFGMAGVLRRYLVYPAAMIWPANLVQVALINTLHKDEDLQPGQWSRYKFFMVATIGMFVYAWIPGFVFPLLASIAWVCWINPESVVLSQIGGAGGLGVGAISLDWNTIVSFLGSPLIIPWWAQVNIGIGFFLIAWVMVPIAYYTNLWDAQKFPILTARLFKVDGTRYKTLAILDDDKLLDEIKYAEYGPLRISTFFALTY
;
A
#
# COMPACT_ATOMS: atom_id res chain seq x y z
N MET A 1 6.31 -15.65 14.33
CA MET A 1 6.68 -17.08 14.48
C MET A 1 5.73 -18.02 13.72
N LEU A 2 4.41 -17.82 13.74
CA LEU A 2 3.45 -18.60 12.92
C LEU A 2 3.69 -18.50 11.40
N GLY A 3 4.02 -17.31 10.88
CA GLY A 3 4.29 -17.11 9.45
C GLY A 3 5.51 -17.89 8.93
N PHE A 4 6.58 -17.98 9.72
CA PHE A 4 7.76 -18.75 9.34
C PHE A 4 7.53 -20.27 9.42
N GLY A 5 6.68 -20.74 10.35
CA GLY A 5 6.24 -22.13 10.40
C GLY A 5 5.41 -22.54 9.19
N MET A 6 4.44 -21.70 8.78
CA MET A 6 3.68 -21.92 7.55
C MET A 6 4.55 -21.84 6.28
N ALA A 7 5.49 -20.90 6.23
CA ALA A 7 6.45 -20.80 5.13
C ALA A 7 7.29 -22.09 4.97
N GLY A 8 7.67 -22.73 6.09
CA GLY A 8 8.37 -24.02 6.07
C GLY A 8 7.55 -25.17 5.49
N VAL A 9 6.27 -25.26 5.87
CA VAL A 9 5.34 -26.29 5.35
C VAL A 9 5.04 -26.07 3.86
N LEU A 10 4.85 -24.81 3.46
CA LEU A 10 4.55 -24.43 2.08
C LEU A 10 5.80 -24.43 1.18
N ARG A 11 7.02 -24.47 1.73
CA ARG A 11 8.29 -24.46 0.98
C ARG A 11 8.36 -25.55 -0.10
N ARG A 12 7.85 -26.76 0.17
CA ARG A 12 7.81 -27.86 -0.80
C ARG A 12 6.98 -27.53 -2.04
N TYR A 13 5.95 -26.72 -1.88
CA TYR A 13 5.03 -26.31 -2.94
C TYR A 13 5.41 -24.97 -3.57
N LEU A 14 6.07 -24.07 -2.82
CA LEU A 14 6.41 -22.70 -3.22
C LEU A 14 7.87 -22.47 -3.61
N VAL A 15 8.79 -23.41 -3.36
CA VAL A 15 10.23 -23.17 -3.59
C VAL A 15 10.88 -24.28 -4.40
N TYR A 16 10.53 -25.53 -4.12
CA TYR A 16 11.14 -26.67 -4.79
C TYR A 16 10.69 -26.95 -6.24
N PRO A 17 9.50 -26.53 -6.72
CA PRO A 17 9.17 -26.72 -8.13
C PRO A 17 10.06 -25.86 -9.03
N ALA A 18 10.86 -26.49 -9.89
CA ALA A 18 11.74 -25.81 -10.84
C ALA A 18 10.98 -24.92 -11.87
N ALA A 19 9.67 -25.11 -12.00
CA ALA A 19 8.79 -24.31 -12.84
C ALA A 19 8.29 -23.01 -12.17
N MET A 20 8.65 -22.73 -10.90
CA MET A 20 8.15 -21.54 -10.23
C MET A 20 8.86 -20.27 -10.69
N ILE A 21 8.10 -19.40 -11.35
CA ILE A 21 8.56 -18.10 -11.83
C ILE A 21 8.44 -17.08 -10.70
N TRP A 22 9.51 -16.32 -10.47
CA TRP A 22 9.55 -15.19 -9.54
C TRP A 22 9.48 -13.89 -10.34
N PRO A 23 8.31 -13.26 -10.49
CA PRO A 23 8.14 -12.19 -11.48
C PRO A 23 9.00 -10.96 -11.21
N ALA A 24 9.27 -10.66 -9.93
CA ALA A 24 10.17 -9.56 -9.55
C ALA A 24 11.60 -9.76 -10.07
N ASN A 25 12.13 -10.99 -9.99
CA ASN A 25 13.46 -11.32 -10.51
C ASN A 25 13.47 -11.37 -12.03
N LEU A 26 12.37 -11.84 -12.63
CA LEU A 26 12.25 -11.96 -14.09
C LEU A 26 12.41 -10.60 -14.78
N VAL A 27 11.87 -9.52 -14.22
CA VAL A 27 12.03 -8.18 -14.79
C VAL A 27 13.47 -7.68 -14.74
N GLN A 28 14.17 -7.90 -13.63
CA GLN A 28 15.58 -7.51 -13.51
C GLN A 28 16.46 -8.32 -14.47
N VAL A 29 16.27 -9.63 -14.54
CA VAL A 29 17.01 -10.52 -15.45
C VAL A 29 16.71 -10.17 -16.91
N ALA A 30 15.44 -9.90 -17.25
CA ALA A 30 15.06 -9.48 -18.59
C ALA A 30 15.72 -8.16 -18.98
N LEU A 31 15.75 -7.17 -18.08
CA LEU A 31 16.42 -5.89 -18.33
C LEU A 31 17.92 -6.09 -18.58
N ILE A 32 18.63 -6.76 -17.67
CA ILE A 32 20.08 -6.97 -17.78
C ILE A 32 20.41 -7.77 -19.05
N ASN A 33 19.66 -8.85 -19.33
CA ASN A 33 19.84 -9.65 -20.54
C ASN A 33 19.57 -8.83 -21.80
N THR A 34 18.57 -7.97 -21.80
CA THR A 34 18.25 -7.08 -22.93
C THR A 34 19.36 -6.07 -23.20
N LEU A 35 20.00 -5.55 -22.14
CA LEU A 35 21.11 -4.60 -22.22
C LEU A 35 22.47 -5.25 -22.51
N HIS A 36 22.64 -6.53 -22.16
CA HIS A 36 23.89 -7.27 -22.36
C HIS A 36 23.95 -7.99 -23.70
N LYS A 37 22.81 -8.29 -24.33
CA LYS A 37 22.77 -8.89 -25.67
C LYS A 37 23.30 -7.93 -26.72
N ASP A 38 24.17 -8.44 -27.57
CA ASP A 38 24.61 -7.75 -28.79
C ASP A 38 23.42 -7.33 -29.64
N GLU A 39 23.49 -6.13 -30.20
CA GLU A 39 22.40 -5.52 -30.96
C GLU A 39 22.70 -5.55 -32.47
N ASP A 40 21.94 -6.36 -33.22
CA ASP A 40 21.88 -6.27 -34.67
C ASP A 40 20.84 -5.19 -35.06
N LEU A 41 21.31 -3.94 -35.20
CA LEU A 41 20.45 -2.81 -35.52
C LEU A 41 20.18 -2.72 -37.02
N GLN A 42 18.90 -2.71 -37.40
CA GLN A 42 18.51 -2.31 -38.76
C GLN A 42 18.57 -0.78 -38.91
N PRO A 43 18.75 -0.25 -40.14
CA PRO A 43 18.75 1.19 -40.39
C PRO A 43 17.47 1.84 -39.86
N GLY A 44 17.61 2.81 -38.95
CA GLY A 44 16.50 3.55 -38.35
C GLY A 44 16.00 3.04 -36.99
N GLN A 45 16.50 1.90 -36.50
CA GLN A 45 16.14 1.41 -35.16
C GLN A 45 16.95 2.10 -34.05
N TRP A 46 16.32 2.32 -32.90
CA TRP A 46 17.02 2.79 -31.70
C TRP A 46 17.67 1.61 -30.98
N SER A 47 18.88 1.82 -30.45
CA SER A 47 19.47 0.86 -29.51
C SER A 47 18.60 0.72 -28.27
N ARG A 48 18.56 -0.49 -27.70
CA ARG A 48 17.81 -0.78 -26.47
C ARG A 48 18.39 0.04 -25.32
N TYR A 49 19.71 0.23 -25.31
CA TYR A 49 20.37 1.13 -24.36
C TYR A 49 19.91 2.59 -24.51
N LYS A 50 19.81 3.11 -25.74
CA LYS A 50 19.31 4.48 -25.97
C LYS A 50 17.86 4.62 -25.52
N PHE A 51 17.00 3.65 -25.85
CA PHE A 51 15.61 3.64 -25.37
C PHE A 51 15.56 3.64 -23.84
N PHE A 52 16.33 2.78 -23.18
CA PHE A 52 16.40 2.69 -21.72
C PHE A 52 16.82 4.03 -21.09
N MET A 53 17.86 4.68 -21.64
CA MET A 53 18.33 5.97 -21.13
C MET A 53 17.28 7.08 -21.31
N VAL A 54 16.63 7.15 -22.47
CA VAL A 54 15.55 8.13 -22.73
C VAL A 54 14.37 7.89 -21.79
N ALA A 55 13.95 6.65 -21.61
CA ALA A 55 12.86 6.30 -20.70
C ALA A 55 13.20 6.62 -19.24
N THR A 56 14.44 6.33 -18.81
CA THR A 56 14.92 6.61 -17.45
C THR A 56 14.95 8.11 -17.16
N ILE A 57 15.49 8.91 -18.09
CA ILE A 57 15.50 10.37 -17.95
C ILE A 57 14.07 10.93 -18.00
N GLY A 58 13.23 10.40 -18.89
CA GLY A 58 11.81 10.79 -18.98
C GLY A 58 11.07 10.55 -17.68
N MET A 59 11.22 9.36 -17.07
CA MET A 59 10.62 9.03 -15.78
C MET A 59 11.22 9.85 -14.63
N PHE A 60 12.53 10.12 -14.66
CA PHE A 60 13.18 10.99 -13.68
C PHE A 60 12.55 12.38 -13.68
N VAL A 61 12.36 12.99 -14.85
CA VAL A 61 11.72 14.31 -14.97
C VAL A 61 10.24 14.23 -14.60
N TYR A 62 9.53 13.19 -15.07
CA TYR A 62 8.12 13.00 -14.78
C TYR A 62 7.83 12.91 -13.28
N ALA A 63 8.68 12.24 -12.50
CA ALA A 63 8.49 12.06 -11.05
C ALA A 63 8.39 13.39 -10.27
N TRP A 64 9.01 14.48 -10.76
CA TRP A 64 8.90 15.81 -10.15
C TRP A 64 7.51 16.43 -10.34
N ILE A 65 6.78 16.04 -11.39
CA ILE A 65 5.49 16.62 -11.71
C ILE A 65 4.46 16.29 -10.64
N PRO A 66 4.12 15.01 -10.37
CA PRO A 66 3.17 14.71 -9.31
C PRO A 66 3.81 14.82 -7.91
N GLY A 67 5.14 14.76 -7.78
CA GLY A 67 5.81 14.82 -6.48
C GLY A 67 5.99 16.24 -5.92
N PHE A 68 6.16 17.24 -6.78
CA PHE A 68 6.51 18.60 -6.35
C PHE A 68 5.69 19.69 -7.06
N VAL A 69 5.57 19.64 -8.39
CA VAL A 69 4.94 20.73 -9.16
C VAL A 69 3.42 20.74 -9.04
N PHE A 70 2.78 19.57 -9.11
CA PHE A 70 1.33 19.40 -9.01
C PHE A 70 0.97 18.16 -8.17
N PRO A 71 1.06 18.26 -6.83
CA PRO A 71 0.76 17.15 -5.92
C PRO A 71 -0.65 16.55 -6.05
N LEU A 72 -1.60 17.32 -6.59
CA LEU A 72 -2.96 16.82 -6.86
C LEU A 72 -2.96 15.64 -7.86
N LEU A 73 -1.97 15.53 -8.75
CA LEU A 73 -1.86 14.39 -9.67
C LEU A 73 -1.56 13.08 -8.93
N ALA A 74 -0.99 13.14 -7.72
CA ALA A 74 -0.71 11.96 -6.92
C ALA A 74 -1.98 11.31 -6.36
N SER A 75 -3.06 12.06 -6.13
CA SER A 75 -4.34 11.52 -5.67
C SER A 75 -5.52 12.41 -6.07
N ILE A 76 -6.10 12.12 -7.23
CA ILE A 76 -7.28 12.77 -7.77
C ILE A 76 -8.52 12.07 -7.19
N ALA A 77 -8.97 12.56 -6.03
CA ALA A 77 -10.19 12.13 -5.36
C ALA A 77 -11.43 12.87 -5.90
N TRP A 78 -11.78 12.65 -7.18
CA TRP A 78 -12.85 13.38 -7.85
C TRP A 78 -14.23 13.18 -7.19
N VAL A 79 -14.45 12.05 -6.50
CA VAL A 79 -15.67 11.76 -5.74
C VAL A 79 -15.92 12.81 -4.65
N CYS A 80 -14.86 13.38 -4.06
CA CYS A 80 -14.97 14.44 -3.07
C CYS A 80 -15.43 15.78 -3.66
N TRP A 81 -15.35 15.98 -4.99
CA TRP A 81 -15.83 17.20 -5.64
C TRP A 81 -17.35 17.28 -5.72
N ILE A 82 -18.06 16.15 -5.59
CA ILE A 82 -19.53 16.11 -5.59
C ILE A 82 -20.10 16.89 -4.40
N ASN A 83 -19.53 16.69 -3.21
CA ASN A 83 -19.82 17.49 -2.03
C ASN A 83 -18.59 17.55 -1.10
N PRO A 84 -17.81 18.64 -1.15
CA PRO A 84 -16.56 18.75 -0.40
C PRO A 84 -16.74 18.88 1.11
N GLU A 85 -17.93 19.26 1.59
CA GLU A 85 -18.21 19.41 3.03
C GLU A 85 -18.64 18.07 3.68
N SER A 86 -18.90 17.04 2.87
CA SER A 86 -19.33 15.74 3.37
C SER A 86 -18.18 14.94 3.97
N VAL A 87 -18.22 14.74 5.29
CA VAL A 87 -17.28 13.86 6.01
C VAL A 87 -17.31 12.44 5.46
N VAL A 88 -18.49 11.94 5.09
CA VAL A 88 -18.66 10.58 4.55
C VAL A 88 -17.96 10.43 3.20
N LEU A 89 -18.09 11.40 2.29
CA LEU A 89 -17.38 11.35 1.00
C LEU A 89 -15.87 11.43 1.20
N SER A 90 -15.40 12.25 2.13
CA SER A 90 -13.98 12.32 2.47
C SER A 90 -13.43 11.00 3.04
N GLN A 91 -14.21 10.32 3.89
CA GLN A 91 -13.86 9.01 4.44
C GLN A 91 -13.83 7.90 3.37
N ILE A 92 -14.73 7.95 2.39
CA ILE A 92 -14.86 6.91 1.37
C ILE A 92 -13.90 7.13 0.20
N GLY A 93 -13.84 8.35 -0.35
CA GLY A 93 -13.10 8.66 -1.58
C GLY A 93 -11.85 9.53 -1.39
N GLY A 94 -11.65 10.13 -0.22
CA GLY A 94 -10.55 11.05 0.02
C GLY A 94 -9.19 10.35 0.15
N ALA A 95 -8.11 11.14 0.00
CA ALA A 95 -6.73 10.66 0.11
C ALA A 95 -6.37 10.07 1.50
N GLY A 96 -7.07 10.49 2.55
CA GLY A 96 -6.97 9.91 3.90
C GLY A 96 -8.08 8.90 4.22
N GLY A 97 -8.84 8.49 3.22
CA GLY A 97 -9.98 7.57 3.32
C GLY A 97 -9.73 6.24 2.61
N LEU A 98 -10.80 5.57 2.22
CA LEU A 98 -10.75 4.24 1.57
C LEU A 98 -10.39 4.28 0.07
N GLY A 99 -10.23 5.48 -0.50
CA GLY A 99 -9.78 5.68 -1.88
C GLY A 99 -10.76 5.26 -2.96
N VAL A 100 -12.06 5.14 -2.66
CA VAL A 100 -13.07 4.76 -3.67
C VAL A 100 -13.11 5.82 -4.77
N GLY A 101 -12.85 5.40 -6.00
CA GLY A 101 -12.83 6.29 -7.16
C GLY A 101 -11.62 7.22 -7.22
N ALA A 102 -10.65 7.10 -6.32
CA ALA A 102 -9.42 7.87 -6.40
C ALA A 102 -8.56 7.40 -7.59
N ILE A 103 -8.08 8.36 -8.39
CA ILE A 103 -7.17 8.09 -9.51
C ILE A 103 -5.82 8.72 -9.18
N SER A 104 -4.74 7.95 -9.32
CA SER A 104 -3.38 8.47 -9.19
C SER A 104 -2.67 8.41 -10.53
N LEU A 105 -1.99 9.50 -10.89
CA LEU A 105 -1.03 9.52 -12.00
C LEU A 105 0.42 9.43 -11.49
N ASP A 106 0.62 9.35 -10.18
CA ASP A 106 1.94 9.15 -9.59
C ASP A 106 2.26 7.66 -9.49
N TRP A 107 3.30 7.24 -10.20
CA TRP A 107 3.75 5.85 -10.16
C TRP A 107 4.16 5.41 -8.75
N ASN A 108 4.76 6.30 -7.95
CA ASN A 108 5.17 5.97 -6.58
C ASN A 108 3.97 5.67 -5.69
N THR A 109 2.91 6.48 -5.81
CA THR A 109 1.64 6.25 -5.11
C THR A 109 1.02 4.91 -5.51
N ILE A 110 0.98 4.58 -6.81
CA ILE A 110 0.42 3.32 -7.33
C ILE A 110 1.15 2.10 -6.78
N VAL A 111 2.50 2.12 -6.75
CA VAL A 111 3.30 0.94 -6.37
C VAL A 111 3.60 0.86 -4.86
N SER A 112 3.23 1.87 -4.08
CA SER A 112 3.64 2.05 -2.68
C SER A 112 3.30 0.86 -1.77
N PHE A 113 2.14 0.21 -1.95
CA PHE A 113 1.66 -0.83 -1.05
C PHE A 113 1.70 -2.24 -1.66
N LEU A 114 1.28 -2.39 -2.92
CA LEU A 114 1.19 -3.70 -3.61
C LEU A 114 2.37 -3.98 -4.56
N GLY A 115 3.33 -3.06 -4.65
CA GLY A 115 4.42 -3.14 -5.62
C GLY A 115 3.95 -2.84 -7.04
N SER A 116 4.81 -3.15 -8.03
CA SER A 116 4.49 -2.90 -9.43
C SER A 116 3.41 -3.87 -9.94
N PRO A 117 2.26 -3.39 -10.44
CA PRO A 117 1.26 -4.28 -11.03
C PRO A 117 1.78 -4.92 -12.32
N LEU A 118 2.69 -4.26 -13.04
CA LEU A 118 3.19 -4.71 -14.35
C LEU A 118 3.91 -6.07 -14.31
N ILE A 119 4.42 -6.45 -13.15
CA ILE A 119 5.14 -7.71 -12.97
C ILE A 119 4.23 -8.84 -12.48
N ILE A 120 3.05 -8.51 -11.95
CA ILE A 120 2.16 -9.48 -11.31
C ILE A 120 1.21 -10.06 -12.37
N PRO A 121 1.05 -11.39 -12.46
CA PRO A 121 0.09 -12.00 -13.38
C PRO A 121 -1.34 -11.50 -13.15
N TRP A 122 -2.12 -11.32 -14.23
CA TRP A 122 -3.49 -10.81 -14.18
C TRP A 122 -4.39 -11.54 -13.17
N TRP A 123 -4.36 -12.87 -13.15
CA TRP A 123 -5.19 -13.65 -12.22
C TRP A 123 -4.89 -13.30 -10.76
N ALA A 124 -3.63 -13.06 -10.41
CA ALA A 124 -3.22 -12.71 -9.06
C ALA A 124 -3.66 -11.28 -8.72
N GLN A 125 -3.57 -10.34 -9.68
CA GLN A 125 -4.10 -9.00 -9.52
C GLN A 125 -5.61 -9.01 -9.23
N VAL A 126 -6.39 -9.81 -9.96
CA VAL A 126 -7.83 -9.94 -9.73
C VAL A 126 -8.12 -10.50 -8.34
N ASN A 127 -7.40 -11.53 -7.89
CA ASN A 127 -7.58 -12.09 -6.55
C ASN A 127 -7.29 -11.05 -5.45
N ILE A 128 -6.19 -10.30 -5.57
CA ILE A 128 -5.87 -9.21 -4.65
C ILE A 128 -6.94 -8.12 -4.70
N GLY A 129 -7.41 -7.74 -5.90
CA GLY A 129 -8.45 -6.75 -6.09
C GLY A 129 -9.78 -7.14 -5.44
N ILE A 130 -10.18 -8.42 -5.55
CA ILE A 130 -11.38 -8.94 -4.87
C ILE A 130 -11.20 -8.90 -3.35
N GLY A 131 -10.05 -9.33 -2.83
CA GLY A 131 -9.77 -9.27 -1.40
C GLY A 131 -9.80 -7.83 -0.87
N PHE A 132 -9.18 -6.91 -1.58
CA PHE A 132 -9.22 -5.48 -1.28
C PHE A 132 -10.65 -4.94 -1.30
N PHE A 133 -11.43 -5.24 -2.33
CA PHE A 133 -12.82 -4.82 -2.43
C PHE A 133 -13.65 -5.29 -1.23
N LEU A 134 -13.57 -6.58 -0.89
CA LEU A 134 -14.33 -7.16 0.22
C LEU A 134 -13.91 -6.58 1.57
N ILE A 135 -12.62 -6.42 1.84
CA ILE A 135 -12.14 -5.91 3.13
C ILE A 135 -12.32 -4.40 3.20
N ALA A 136 -11.69 -3.64 2.30
CA ALA A 136 -11.60 -2.19 2.37
C ALA A 136 -12.93 -1.49 2.03
N TRP A 137 -13.71 -2.00 1.08
CA TRP A 137 -14.92 -1.31 0.60
C TRP A 137 -16.23 -1.91 1.11
N VAL A 138 -16.20 -3.12 1.70
CA VAL A 138 -17.41 -3.74 2.29
C VAL A 138 -17.26 -3.87 3.81
N MET A 139 -16.32 -4.68 4.30
CA MET A 139 -16.23 -4.97 5.74
C MET A 139 -15.85 -3.76 6.58
N VAL A 140 -14.88 -2.94 6.15
CA VAL A 140 -14.43 -1.75 6.90
C VAL A 140 -15.55 -0.71 7.04
N PRO A 141 -16.26 -0.29 5.97
CA PRO A 141 -17.42 0.60 6.10
C PRO A 141 -18.50 0.03 7.02
N ILE A 142 -18.84 -1.26 6.88
CA ILE A 142 -19.85 -1.90 7.74
C ILE A 142 -19.42 -1.76 9.20
N ALA A 143 -18.22 -2.22 9.55
CA ALA A 143 -17.73 -2.17 10.92
C ALA A 143 -17.65 -0.74 11.49
N TYR A 144 -17.24 0.24 10.66
CA TYR A 144 -17.14 1.64 11.08
C TYR A 144 -18.52 2.27 11.33
N TYR A 145 -19.46 2.10 10.39
CA TYR A 145 -20.79 2.72 10.48
C TYR A 145 -21.72 1.99 11.46
N THR A 146 -21.52 0.68 11.73
CA THR A 146 -22.19 -0.01 12.85
C THR A 146 -21.55 0.27 14.21
N ASN A 147 -20.54 1.15 14.26
CA ASN A 147 -19.78 1.49 15.46
C ASN A 147 -19.20 0.26 16.19
N LEU A 148 -18.72 -0.73 15.42
CA LEU A 148 -18.08 -1.91 15.99
C LEU A 148 -16.81 -1.48 16.73
N TRP A 149 -16.68 -1.87 18.00
CA TRP A 149 -15.56 -1.50 18.88
C TRP A 149 -15.37 0.00 19.13
N ASP A 150 -16.46 0.77 19.17
CA ASP A 150 -16.43 2.23 19.31
C ASP A 150 -15.64 2.94 18.19
N ALA A 151 -15.66 2.37 16.99
CA ALA A 151 -14.94 2.84 15.80
C ALA A 151 -15.12 4.33 15.49
N GLN A 152 -16.31 4.89 15.74
CA GLN A 152 -16.63 6.27 15.39
C GLN A 152 -15.88 7.31 16.25
N LYS A 153 -15.24 6.89 17.35
CA LYS A 153 -14.40 7.78 18.18
C LYS A 153 -13.09 8.17 17.51
N PHE A 154 -12.69 7.48 16.43
CA PHE A 154 -11.43 7.73 15.72
C PHE A 154 -11.64 7.70 14.18
N PRO A 155 -10.66 8.18 13.40
CA PRO A 155 -10.72 8.14 11.94
C PRO A 155 -10.77 6.70 11.40
N ILE A 156 -11.54 6.49 10.32
CA ILE A 156 -11.71 5.17 9.66
C ILE A 156 -10.38 4.54 9.23
N LEU A 157 -9.45 5.38 8.75
CA LEU A 157 -8.13 5.00 8.28
C LEU A 157 -7.09 5.90 8.95
N THR A 158 -6.21 5.32 9.76
CA THR A 158 -5.06 6.02 10.35
C THR A 158 -4.10 5.02 10.97
N ALA A 159 -2.80 5.30 10.85
CA ALA A 159 -1.73 4.53 11.50
C ALA A 159 -1.49 4.95 12.97
N ARG A 160 -2.24 5.95 13.47
CA ARG A 160 -2.09 6.44 14.85
C ARG A 160 -2.83 5.54 15.83
N LEU A 161 -2.33 5.51 17.06
CA LEU A 161 -2.92 4.78 18.18
C LEU A 161 -3.79 5.71 19.04
N PHE A 162 -4.85 5.16 19.63
CA PHE A 162 -5.82 5.91 20.42
C PHE A 162 -6.09 5.27 21.78
N LYS A 163 -6.54 6.07 22.73
CA LYS A 163 -7.17 5.61 23.98
C LYS A 163 -8.65 5.31 23.74
N VAL A 164 -9.30 4.70 24.73
CA VAL A 164 -10.76 4.43 24.73
C VAL A 164 -11.60 5.70 24.55
N ASP A 165 -11.07 6.83 25.00
CA ASP A 165 -11.71 8.15 24.91
C ASP A 165 -11.50 8.83 23.54
N GLY A 166 -10.79 8.20 22.61
CA GLY A 166 -10.47 8.76 21.28
C GLY A 166 -9.28 9.73 21.25
N THR A 167 -8.64 9.99 22.39
CA THR A 167 -7.41 10.79 22.45
C THR A 167 -6.20 10.00 21.93
N ARG A 168 -5.17 10.69 21.42
CA ARG A 168 -3.98 10.01 20.90
C ARG A 168 -3.23 9.28 22.02
N TYR A 169 -2.84 8.04 21.75
CA TYR A 169 -2.05 7.22 22.66
C TYR A 169 -0.56 7.59 22.57
N LYS A 170 0.04 7.98 23.70
CA LYS A 170 1.48 8.27 23.77
C LYS A 170 2.23 6.99 24.11
N THR A 171 2.80 6.32 23.11
CA THR A 171 3.51 5.04 23.29
C THR A 171 4.73 5.16 24.20
N LEU A 172 5.44 6.29 24.16
CA LEU A 172 6.60 6.52 25.02
C LEU A 172 6.24 6.64 26.51
N ALA A 173 4.98 6.89 26.86
CA ALA A 173 4.55 7.04 28.25
C ALA A 173 4.36 5.71 28.98
N ILE A 174 4.30 4.59 28.25
CA ILE A 174 4.13 3.24 28.82
C ILE A 174 5.40 2.40 28.75
N LEU A 175 6.51 3.01 28.31
CA LEU A 175 7.80 2.35 28.22
C LEU A 175 8.65 2.74 29.43
N ASP A 176 9.45 1.79 29.90
CA ASP A 176 10.52 2.03 30.87
C ASP A 176 11.76 2.62 30.19
N ASP A 177 12.77 3.01 30.96
CA ASP A 177 14.03 3.59 30.46
C ASP A 177 14.75 2.63 29.49
N ASP A 178 14.60 1.32 29.70
CA ASP A 178 15.11 0.26 28.81
C ASP A 178 14.22 0.00 27.57
N LYS A 179 13.19 0.83 27.33
CA LYS A 179 12.19 0.69 26.25
C LYS A 179 11.40 -0.62 26.31
N LEU A 180 11.32 -1.23 27.48
CA LEU A 180 10.42 -2.35 27.77
C LEU A 180 9.06 -1.84 28.20
N LEU A 181 8.03 -2.68 28.06
CA LEU A 181 6.68 -2.34 28.51
C LEU A 181 6.65 -2.29 30.04
N ASP A 182 6.28 -1.14 30.59
CA ASP A 182 6.00 -0.98 32.00
C ASP A 182 4.52 -1.31 32.26
N GLU A 183 4.27 -2.48 32.85
CA GLU A 183 2.91 -2.98 33.10
C GLU A 183 2.11 -2.09 34.05
N ILE A 184 2.78 -1.42 35.00
CA ILE A 184 2.12 -0.53 35.96
C ILE A 184 1.65 0.73 35.24
N LYS A 185 2.54 1.37 34.46
CA LYS A 185 2.18 2.53 33.64
C LYS A 185 1.12 2.18 32.60
N TYR A 186 1.18 0.98 32.01
CA TYR A 186 0.17 0.51 31.06
C TYR A 186 -1.20 0.34 31.71
N ALA A 187 -1.26 -0.25 32.91
CA ALA A 187 -2.51 -0.41 33.65
C ALA A 187 -3.15 0.94 33.98
N GLU A 188 -2.35 1.96 34.30
CA GLU A 188 -2.81 3.34 34.53
C GLU A 188 -3.22 4.05 33.23
N TYR A 189 -2.45 3.89 32.16
CA TYR A 189 -2.71 4.55 30.87
C TYR A 189 -3.92 3.98 30.12
N GLY A 190 -4.24 2.72 30.37
CA GLY A 190 -5.35 1.97 29.79
C GLY A 190 -5.02 1.30 28.45
N PRO A 191 -5.98 0.51 27.92
CA PRO A 191 -5.79 -0.28 26.71
C PRO A 191 -5.66 0.61 25.46
N LEU A 192 -4.80 0.18 24.54
CA LEU A 192 -4.59 0.83 23.25
C LEU A 192 -5.66 0.42 22.23
N ARG A 193 -6.08 1.36 21.40
CA ARG A 193 -7.02 1.16 20.29
C ARG A 193 -6.37 1.53 18.96
N ILE A 194 -6.70 0.77 17.92
CA ILE A 194 -6.27 0.98 16.53
C ILE A 194 -7.49 1.27 15.66
N SER A 195 -7.28 1.87 14.48
CA SER A 195 -8.36 2.14 13.54
C SER A 195 -8.99 0.85 13.02
N THR A 196 -10.28 0.92 12.66
CA THR A 196 -11.06 -0.24 12.21
C THR A 196 -10.48 -0.87 10.95
N PHE A 197 -9.92 -0.06 10.04
CA PHE A 197 -9.22 -0.56 8.86
C PHE A 197 -8.05 -1.46 9.27
N PHE A 198 -7.15 -0.98 10.13
CA PHE A 198 -5.99 -1.75 10.59
C PHE A 198 -6.41 -3.01 11.35
N ALA A 199 -7.46 -2.95 12.17
CA ALA A 199 -7.95 -4.09 12.94
C ALA A 199 -8.48 -5.23 12.06
N LEU A 200 -9.09 -4.91 10.91
CA LEU A 200 -9.64 -5.91 9.99
C LEU A 200 -8.62 -6.44 8.97
N THR A 201 -7.50 -5.73 8.77
CA THR A 201 -6.45 -6.13 7.82
C THR A 201 -5.30 -6.91 8.44
N TYR A 202 -5.19 -6.95 9.77
CA TYR A 202 -4.11 -7.62 10.50
C TYR A 202 -4.39 -9.12 10.66
#